data_AF-A0A059LCK4-F1
#
_entry.id   AF-A0A059LCK4-F1
#
_cell.length_a   1.000
_cell.length_b   1.000
_cell.length_c   1.000
_cell.angle_alpha   90.00
_cell.angle_beta   90.00
_cell.angle_gamma   90.00
#
_symmetry.space_group_name_H-M   'P 1'
#
loop_
_entity.id
_entity.type
_entity.pdbx_description
1 polymer ?
#
loop_
_entity_poly.entity_id
_entity_poly.type
_entity_poly.pdbx_seq_one_letter_code
_entity_poly.pdbx_strand_id
1 'polypeptide(L)'
;MDTIDATNLNRQFLFRPSDVGRSKALVAAAKIAEHVPGIKVTPHHAMIQEKPMDFYAEFHVIVLGLDSLEARRYMNSIACGFLEYDDNGEPDLSTVKPMVDGGTEGLKGHARVLIPGITPCFECTLWLFPPQVKFPLCTIAELPRCVQ
;
A
#
# COMPACT_ATOMS: atom_id res chain seq x y z
N MET A 1 -11.85 1.05 -5.90
CA MET A 1 -11.07 -0.08 -5.36
C MET A 1 -11.13 -1.26 -6.32
N ASP A 2 -10.00 -1.95 -6.47
CA ASP A 2 -9.74 -2.86 -7.59
C ASP A 2 -10.64 -4.09 -7.71
N THR A 3 -10.99 -4.38 -8.96
CA THR A 3 -11.55 -5.65 -9.42
C THR A 3 -10.47 -6.48 -10.13
N ILE A 4 -10.69 -7.79 -10.22
CA ILE A 4 -9.75 -8.72 -10.86
C ILE A 4 -9.79 -8.49 -12.38
N ASP A 5 -8.63 -8.24 -12.96
CA ASP A 5 -8.43 -8.13 -14.40
C ASP A 5 -7.63 -9.31 -14.96
N ALA A 6 -7.84 -9.66 -16.23
CA ALA A 6 -7.12 -10.76 -16.87
C ALA A 6 -5.59 -10.56 -16.85
N THR A 7 -5.11 -9.32 -16.95
CA THR A 7 -3.68 -8.96 -16.87
C THR A 7 -3.05 -9.24 -15.49
N ASN A 8 -3.87 -9.50 -14.46
CA ASN A 8 -3.39 -9.79 -13.12
C ASN A 8 -3.01 -11.27 -12.94
N LEU A 9 -3.58 -12.16 -13.76
CA LEU A 9 -3.48 -13.61 -13.60
C LEU A 9 -2.07 -14.16 -13.82
N ASN A 10 -1.19 -13.41 -14.48
CA ASN A 10 0.20 -13.80 -14.70
C ASN A 10 1.07 -13.79 -13.43
N ARG A 11 0.64 -13.08 -12.37
CA ARG A 11 1.42 -12.87 -11.13
C ARG A 11 0.60 -12.99 -9.84
N GLN A 12 -0.71 -12.78 -9.90
CA GLN A 12 -1.60 -12.84 -8.73
C GLN A 12 -2.25 -14.22 -8.65
N PHE A 13 -1.49 -15.19 -8.12
CA PHE A 13 -1.84 -16.62 -8.12
C PHE A 13 -3.12 -16.99 -7.35
N LEU A 14 -3.65 -16.09 -6.51
CA LEU A 14 -4.91 -16.30 -5.79
C LEU A 14 -6.13 -16.28 -6.72
N PHE A 15 -6.01 -15.70 -7.92
CA PHE A 15 -7.13 -15.49 -8.82
C PHE A 15 -7.16 -16.49 -9.98
N ARG A 16 -8.35 -16.75 -10.52
CA ARG A 16 -8.57 -17.61 -11.70
C ARG A 16 -9.29 -16.82 -12.80
N PRO A 17 -9.27 -17.29 -14.06
CA PRO A 17 -10.04 -16.68 -15.15
C PRO A 17 -11.54 -16.51 -14.83
N SER A 18 -12.11 -17.43 -14.05
CA SER A 18 -13.51 -17.35 -13.59
C SER A 18 -13.80 -16.21 -12.61
N ASP A 19 -12.76 -15.62 -12.01
CA ASP A 19 -12.91 -14.56 -11.01
C ASP A 19 -12.81 -13.14 -11.60
N VAL A 20 -12.56 -13.02 -12.90
CA VAL A 20 -12.43 -11.72 -13.59
C VAL A 20 -13.71 -10.89 -13.39
N GLY A 21 -13.54 -9.61 -13.05
CA GLY A 21 -14.63 -8.67 -12.73
C GLY A 21 -15.07 -8.69 -11.26
N ARG A 22 -14.68 -9.69 -10.46
CA ARG A 22 -14.99 -9.74 -9.03
C ARG A 22 -14.02 -8.89 -8.20
N SER A 23 -14.39 -8.58 -6.97
CA SER A 23 -13.53 -7.85 -6.02
C SER A 23 -12.29 -8.67 -5.65
N LYS A 24 -11.10 -8.09 -5.78
CA LYS A 24 -9.84 -8.73 -5.37
C LYS A 24 -9.86 -9.13 -3.91
N ALA A 25 -10.31 -8.23 -3.03
CA ALA A 25 -10.31 -8.46 -1.58
C ALA A 25 -11.22 -9.64 -1.20
N LEU A 26 -12.46 -9.67 -1.71
CA LEU A 26 -13.42 -10.73 -1.40
C LEU A 26 -12.93 -12.11 -1.88
N VAL A 27 -12.44 -12.18 -3.12
CA VAL A 27 -11.95 -13.45 -3.69
C VAL A 27 -10.68 -13.91 -2.99
N ALA A 28 -9.75 -13.01 -2.67
CA ALA A 28 -8.53 -13.35 -1.95
C ALA A 28 -8.84 -13.95 -0.57
N ALA A 29 -9.74 -13.33 0.21
CA ALA A 29 -10.14 -13.86 1.51
C ALA A 29 -10.79 -15.24 1.41
N ALA A 30 -11.70 -15.43 0.45
CA ALA A 30 -12.35 -16.72 0.23
C ALA A 30 -11.34 -17.82 -0.15
N LYS A 31 -10.39 -17.51 -1.03
CA LYS A 31 -9.35 -18.45 -1.46
C LYS A 31 -8.38 -18.79 -0.34
N ILE A 32 -7.97 -17.82 0.46
CA ILE A 32 -7.09 -18.07 1.60
C ILE A 32 -7.79 -18.97 2.64
N ALA A 33 -9.05 -18.70 2.95
CA ALA A 33 -9.83 -19.51 3.88
C ALA A 33 -10.05 -20.95 3.39
N GLU A 34 -10.17 -21.16 2.08
CA GLU A 34 -10.26 -22.49 1.46
C GLU A 34 -8.95 -23.28 1.59
N HIS A 35 -7.79 -22.62 1.44
CA HIS A 35 -6.48 -23.30 1.40
C HIS A 35 -5.82 -23.46 2.76
N VAL A 36 -6.09 -22.57 3.71
CA VAL A 36 -5.44 -22.56 5.04
C VAL A 36 -6.51 -22.68 6.13
N PRO A 37 -6.81 -23.89 6.60
CA PRO A 37 -7.79 -24.09 7.66
C PRO A 37 -7.41 -23.33 8.95
N GLY A 38 -8.40 -22.70 9.58
CA GLY A 38 -8.22 -22.00 10.85
C GLY A 38 -7.80 -20.53 10.75
N ILE A 39 -7.52 -20.01 9.54
CA ILE A 39 -7.25 -18.58 9.34
C ILE A 39 -8.56 -17.79 9.21
N LYS A 40 -8.62 -16.60 9.82
CA LYS A 40 -9.72 -15.66 9.64
C LYS A 40 -9.21 -14.46 8.85
N VAL A 41 -9.72 -14.30 7.63
CA VAL A 41 -9.43 -13.15 6.77
C VAL A 41 -10.70 -12.32 6.60
N THR A 42 -10.67 -11.07 7.05
CA THR A 42 -11.79 -10.12 6.87
C THR A 42 -11.49 -9.24 5.66
N PRO A 43 -12.17 -9.42 4.51
CA PRO A 43 -11.92 -8.60 3.34
C PRO A 43 -12.62 -7.24 3.45
N HIS A 44 -11.95 -6.20 2.96
CA HIS A 44 -12.53 -4.87 2.80
C HIS A 44 -12.42 -4.42 1.35
N HIS A 45 -13.56 -4.33 0.66
CA HIS A 45 -13.65 -3.75 -0.68
C HIS A 45 -13.93 -2.24 -0.57
N ALA A 46 -12.92 -1.49 -0.14
CA ALA A 46 -13.01 -0.06 0.10
C ALA A 46 -11.66 0.61 -0.21
N MET A 47 -11.67 1.92 -0.43
CA MET A 47 -10.41 2.67 -0.49
C MET A 47 -9.87 2.87 0.93
N ILE A 48 -8.54 2.93 1.08
CA ILE A 48 -7.90 3.18 2.38
C ILE A 48 -8.35 4.54 2.96
N GLN A 49 -8.61 5.51 2.10
CA GLN A 49 -9.06 6.85 2.48
C GLN A 49 -10.50 6.89 3.01
N GLU A 50 -11.29 5.85 2.76
CA GLU A 50 -12.69 5.77 3.24
C GLU A 50 -12.78 5.24 4.67
N LYS A 51 -11.68 4.73 5.25
CA LYS A 51 -11.66 4.17 6.59
C LYS A 51 -11.31 5.24 7.62
N PRO A 52 -12.06 5.32 8.75
CA PRO A 52 -11.74 6.26 9.82
C PRO A 52 -10.45 5.86 10.54
N MET A 53 -9.85 6.79 11.29
CA MET A 53 -8.67 6.51 12.12
C MET A 53 -8.90 5.34 13.08
N ASP A 54 -10.06 5.28 13.72
CA ASP A 54 -10.40 4.22 14.69
C ASP A 54 -10.29 2.81 14.10
N PHE A 55 -10.58 2.65 12.81
CA PHE A 55 -10.38 1.37 12.12
C PHE A 55 -8.91 0.95 12.14
N TYR A 56 -8.00 1.90 11.87
CA TYR A 56 -6.57 1.62 11.88
C TYR A 56 -6.00 1.38 13.28
N ALA A 57 -6.66 1.90 14.32
CA ALA A 57 -6.26 1.71 15.71
C ALA A 57 -6.36 0.23 16.16
N GLU A 58 -7.27 -0.55 15.57
CA GLU A 58 -7.49 -1.97 15.88
C GLU A 58 -6.32 -2.88 15.48
N PHE A 59 -5.45 -2.43 14.57
CA PHE A 59 -4.35 -3.24 14.06
C PHE A 59 -3.07 -3.06 14.87
N HIS A 60 -2.30 -4.13 15.02
CA HIS A 60 -1.00 -4.11 15.68
C HIS A 60 0.13 -3.79 14.70
N VAL A 61 0.03 -4.28 13.46
CA VAL A 61 1.03 -4.10 12.40
C VAL A 61 0.31 -3.88 11.09
N ILE A 62 0.84 -3.00 10.26
CA ILE A 62 0.30 -2.68 8.94
C ILE A 62 1.31 -3.09 7.87
N VAL A 63 0.92 -3.92 6.91
CA VAL A 63 1.78 -4.32 5.79
C VAL A 63 1.24 -3.71 4.50
N LEU A 64 2.09 -2.97 3.79
CA LEU A 64 1.75 -2.26 2.56
C LEU A 64 2.30 -2.98 1.33
N GLY A 65 1.40 -3.31 0.41
CA GLY A 65 1.69 -3.76 -0.95
C GLY A 65 1.03 -2.85 -1.99
N LEU A 66 1.12 -1.54 -1.77
CA LEU A 66 0.45 -0.52 -2.58
C LEU A 66 1.19 -0.26 -3.90
N ASP A 67 0.54 0.34 -4.87
CA ASP A 67 1.11 0.64 -6.20
C ASP A 67 1.36 2.14 -6.42
N SER A 68 0.68 3.02 -5.68
CA SER A 68 0.86 4.46 -5.78
C SER A 68 1.68 5.08 -4.64
N LEU A 69 2.36 6.19 -4.93
CA LEU A 69 3.05 7.00 -3.92
C LEU A 69 2.06 7.72 -3.01
N GLU A 70 0.94 8.19 -3.56
CA GLU A 70 -0.10 8.91 -2.81
C GLU A 70 -0.70 8.03 -1.72
N ALA A 71 -1.04 6.78 -2.04
CA ALA A 71 -1.58 5.84 -1.05
C ALA A 71 -0.56 5.52 0.05
N ARG A 72 0.73 5.38 -0.29
CA ARG A 72 1.80 5.20 0.70
C ARG A 72 1.97 6.41 1.62
N ARG A 73 1.93 7.63 1.07
CA ARG A 73 1.97 8.87 1.85
C ARG A 73 0.76 9.01 2.77
N TYR A 74 -0.43 8.65 2.29
CA TYR A 74 -1.63 8.61 3.11
C TYR A 74 -1.47 7.64 4.29
N MET A 75 -1.07 6.40 4.05
CA MET A 75 -0.83 5.43 5.14
C MET A 75 0.26 5.90 6.11
N ASN A 76 1.29 6.58 5.62
CA ASN A 76 2.31 7.18 6.46
C ASN A 76 1.71 8.27 7.38
N SER A 77 0.84 9.14 6.86
CA SER A 77 0.15 10.13 7.72
C SER A 77 -0.74 9.49 8.78
N ILE A 78 -1.42 8.39 8.44
CA ILE A 78 -2.25 7.65 9.41
C ILE A 78 -1.37 7.07 10.52
N ALA A 79 -0.28 6.39 10.20
CA ALA A 79 0.59 5.79 11.20
C ALA A 79 1.32 6.83 12.07
N CYS A 80 1.79 7.92 11.47
CA CYS A 80 2.35 9.04 12.23
C CYS A 80 1.30 9.75 13.08
N GLY A 81 0.02 9.72 12.69
CA GLY A 81 -1.08 10.33 13.45
C GLY A 81 -1.39 9.62 14.77
N PHE A 82 -0.95 8.37 14.95
CA PHE A 82 -1.06 7.64 16.22
C PHE A 82 0.12 7.88 17.16
N LEU A 83 1.19 8.52 16.71
CA LEU A 83 2.37 8.72 17.53
C LEU A 83 2.08 9.73 18.64
N GLU A 84 2.09 9.27 19.88
CA GLU A 84 2.04 10.10 21.07
C GLU A 84 3.42 10.17 21.74
N TYR A 85 3.63 11.20 22.56
CA TYR A 85 4.85 11.42 23.32
C TYR A 85 4.51 11.49 24.81
N ASP A 86 5.37 10.90 25.64
CA ASP A 86 5.24 10.94 27.10
C ASP A 86 5.66 12.30 27.68
N ASP A 87 5.50 12.47 29.00
CA ASP A 87 5.90 13.69 29.72
C ASP A 87 7.41 13.98 29.63
N ASN A 88 8.23 13.00 29.27
CA ASN A 88 9.68 13.13 29.09
C ASN A 88 10.05 13.52 27.65
N GLY A 89 9.08 13.59 26.74
CA GLY A 89 9.30 13.87 25.32
C GLY A 89 9.76 12.65 24.50
N GLU A 90 9.64 11.45 25.06
CA GLU A 90 9.96 10.19 24.38
C GLU A 90 8.70 9.60 23.72
N PRO A 91 8.82 8.92 22.58
CA PRO A 91 7.67 8.35 21.88
C PRO A 91 7.03 7.21 22.69
N ASP A 92 5.72 7.27 22.91
CA ASP A 92 4.98 6.19 23.55
C ASP A 92 4.83 5.00 22.60
N LEU A 93 5.59 3.94 22.87
CA LEU A 93 5.60 2.73 22.04
C LEU A 93 4.28 1.97 22.03
N SER A 94 3.36 2.24 22.96
CA SER A 94 2.05 1.58 23.00
C SER A 94 1.08 2.12 21.94
N THR A 95 1.27 3.37 21.51
CA THR A 95 0.43 4.04 20.50
C THR A 95 0.98 3.86 19.09
N VAL A 96 2.29 3.62 18.97
CA VAL A 96 2.98 3.40 17.70
C VAL A 96 2.42 2.19 16.94
N LYS A 97 2.15 2.40 15.64
CA LYS A 97 1.76 1.34 14.70
C LYS A 97 2.90 1.05 13.71
N PRO A 98 3.68 -0.04 13.89
CA PRO A 98 4.70 -0.44 12.95
C PRO A 98 4.13 -0.73 11.57
N MET A 99 4.83 -0.28 10.53
CA MET A 99 4.48 -0.52 9.14
C MET A 99 5.60 -1.24 8.40
N VAL A 100 5.25 -2.15 7.49
CA VAL A 100 6.18 -2.77 6.55
C VAL A 100 5.78 -2.38 5.13
N ASP A 101 6.61 -1.63 4.43
CA ASP A 101 6.38 -1.23 3.03
C ASP A 101 7.15 -2.10 2.06
N GLY A 102 6.45 -2.63 1.06
CA GLY A 102 7.02 -3.31 -0.09
C GLY A 102 6.71 -2.58 -1.40
N GLY A 103 7.66 -2.59 -2.31
CA GLY A 103 7.48 -2.09 -3.68
C GLY A 103 8.25 -2.94 -4.68
N THR A 104 7.72 -3.04 -5.90
CA THR A 104 8.36 -3.76 -7.00
C THR A 104 8.11 -3.06 -8.33
N GLU A 105 9.15 -3.03 -9.18
CA GLU A 105 9.09 -2.50 -10.54
C GLU A 105 10.00 -3.36 -11.43
N GLY A 106 9.40 -4.14 -12.34
CA GLY A 106 10.14 -5.09 -13.17
C GLY A 106 10.93 -6.10 -12.34
N LEU A 107 12.26 -6.09 -12.49
CA LEU A 107 13.19 -6.96 -11.73
C LEU A 107 13.78 -6.29 -10.48
N LYS A 108 13.31 -5.09 -10.13
CA LYS A 108 13.74 -4.35 -8.94
C LYS A 108 12.63 -4.37 -7.90
N GLY A 109 13.02 -4.22 -6.64
CA GLY A 109 12.09 -4.08 -5.54
C GLY A 109 12.79 -3.64 -4.27
N HIS A 110 11.99 -3.28 -3.27
CA HIS A 110 12.46 -2.90 -1.95
C HIS A 110 11.49 -3.41 -0.88
N ALA A 111 12.02 -3.57 0.34
CA ALA A 111 11.24 -3.78 1.55
C ALA A 111 11.81 -2.88 2.65
N ARG A 112 10.94 -2.23 3.42
CA ARG A 112 11.32 -1.29 4.48
C ARG A 112 10.43 -1.51 5.70
N VAL A 113 11.00 -1.34 6.88
CA VAL A 113 10.26 -1.31 8.14
C VAL A 113 10.24 0.14 8.62
N LEU A 114 9.04 0.66 8.86
CA LEU A 114 8.78 2.03 9.28
C LEU A 114 8.12 2.00 10.65
N ILE A 115 8.78 2.57 11.65
CA ILE A 115 8.31 2.72 13.02
C ILE A 115 8.26 4.22 13.30
N PRO A 116 7.05 4.84 13.30
CA PRO A 116 6.88 6.25 13.63
C PRO A 116 7.58 6.61 14.95
N GLY A 117 8.29 7.74 14.98
CA GLY A 117 9.03 8.21 16.16
C GLY A 117 10.42 7.59 16.37
N ILE A 118 10.72 6.44 15.73
CA ILE A 118 11.99 5.72 15.93
C ILE A 118 12.83 5.67 14.64
N THR A 119 12.22 5.27 13.52
CA THR A 119 12.90 5.16 12.22
C THR A 119 12.43 6.24 11.26
N PRO A 120 13.19 6.55 10.19
CA PRO A 120 12.73 7.46 9.15
C PRO A 120 11.38 7.01 8.58
N CYS A 121 10.41 7.93 8.52
CA CYS A 121 9.11 7.65 7.95
C CYS A 121 9.18 7.61 6.41
N PHE A 122 8.07 7.30 5.74
CA PHE A 122 8.01 7.26 4.28
C PHE A 122 8.41 8.61 3.65
N GLU A 123 7.93 9.71 4.23
CA GLU A 123 8.21 11.06 3.73
C GLU A 123 9.70 11.43 3.84
N CYS A 124 10.40 10.96 4.87
CA CYS A 124 11.85 11.17 5.05
C CYS A 124 12.68 10.57 3.91
N THR A 125 12.13 9.57 3.20
CA THR A 125 12.82 8.82 2.14
C THR A 125 12.16 8.99 0.77
N LEU A 126 11.28 9.99 0.62
CA LEU A 126 10.52 10.21 -0.61
C LEU A 126 11.43 10.48 -1.82
N TRP A 127 12.58 11.13 -1.60
CA TRP A 127 13.58 11.43 -2.63
C TRP A 127 14.24 10.18 -3.25
N LEU A 128 14.12 9.00 -2.62
CA LEU A 128 14.61 7.74 -3.18
C LEU A 128 13.75 7.23 -4.36
N PHE A 129 12.51 7.72 -4.49
CA PHE A 129 11.65 7.33 -5.59
C PHE A 129 12.04 8.07 -6.86
N PRO A 130 12.06 7.37 -8.01
CA PRO A 130 12.44 8.00 -9.27
C PRO A 130 11.49 9.15 -9.61
N PRO A 131 11.99 10.22 -10.25
CA PRO A 131 11.14 11.31 -10.68
C PRO A 131 10.10 10.79 -11.68
N GLN A 132 8.85 11.22 -11.51
CA GLN A 132 7.81 10.88 -12.47
C GLN A 132 8.17 11.45 -13.85
N VAL A 133 8.10 10.61 -14.87
CA VAL A 133 8.30 11.03 -16.26
C VAL A 133 7.17 11.98 -16.63
N LYS A 134 7.50 13.26 -16.84
CA LYS A 134 6.56 14.29 -17.32
C LYS A 134 7.03 14.77 -18.68
N PHE A 135 6.17 14.66 -19.68
CA PHE A 135 6.45 15.18 -21.01
C PHE A 135 5.95 16.63 -21.11
N PRO A 136 6.80 17.59 -21.53
CA PRO A 136 6.36 18.95 -21.77
C PRO A 136 5.27 18.99 -22.86
N LEU A 137 4.24 19.81 -22.64
CA LEU A 137 3.09 19.90 -23.55
C LEU A 137 3.52 20.24 -24.99
N CYS A 138 4.49 21.13 -25.16
CA CYS A 138 5.03 21.50 -26.48
C CYS A 138 5.66 20.30 -27.22
N THR A 139 6.26 19.35 -26.52
CA THR A 139 6.83 18.14 -27.14
C THR A 139 5.73 17.20 -27.62
N ILE A 140 4.63 17.07 -26.86
CA ILE A 140 3.50 16.23 -27.26
C ILE A 140 2.77 16.83 -28.46
N ALA A 141 2.53 18.15 -28.43
CA ALA A 141 1.74 18.85 -29.44
C ALA A 141 2.48 19.03 -30.78
N GLU A 142 3.73 19.47 -30.74
CA GLU A 142 4.43 19.95 -31.95
C GLU A 142 5.52 18.98 -32.43
N LEU A 143 6.16 18.25 -31.51
CA LEU A 143 7.37 17.46 -31.82
C LEU A 143 7.33 16.06 -31.18
N PRO A 144 6.35 15.21 -31.57
CA PRO A 144 6.28 13.85 -31.06
C PRO A 144 7.50 13.05 -31.52
N ARG A 145 8.29 12.56 -30.56
CA ARG A 145 9.58 11.85 -30.82
C ARG A 145 9.57 10.39 -30.40
N CYS A 146 8.62 9.96 -29.58
CA CYS A 146 8.52 8.58 -29.10
C CYS A 146 7.07 8.11 -29.18
N VAL A 147 6.87 6.83 -29.50
CA VAL A 147 5.56 6.16 -29.43
C VAL A 147 5.40 5.65 -28.00
N GLN A 148 4.30 6.02 -27.35
CA GLN A 148 3.92 5.51 -26.03
C GLN A 148 3.01 4.29 -26.17
#